data_AF-A0A972RIB1-F1
#
_entry.id   AF-A0A972RIB1-F1
#
_cell.length_a   1.000
_cell.length_b   1.000
_cell.length_c   1.000
_cell.angle_alpha   90.00
_cell.angle_beta   90.00
_cell.angle_gamma   90.00
#
_symmetry.space_group_name_H-M   'P 1'
#
loop_
_entity.id
_entity.type
_entity.pdbx_description
1 polymer ?
#
loop_
_entity_poly.entity_id
_entity_poly.type
_entity_poly.pdbx_seq_one_letter_code
_entity_poly.pdbx_strand_id
1 'polypeptide(L)'
;MKPKAYRLFLGKILSFLVFLLPLLQACDLQGLRPVSPRMPTLKSERTGPPPLPKDVIPHSQKQSPHKHHDNYGLIGSFSTGPQSYVRSLFADDGTVWVGTTEGIIQVETRTGDPLKTYSMREGLLSPYVFAINKGPAGQYWFGTNNGGLSLFDGETFKNYLPSDGLADFWVYG
;
A
#
# COMPACT_ATOMS: atom_id res chain seq x y z
N MET A 1 19.08 -3.35 -52.14
CA MET A 1 20.09 -2.29 -52.07
C MET A 1 19.46 -0.95 -52.49
N LYS A 2 18.97 -0.17 -51.51
CA LYS A 2 18.60 1.25 -51.61
C LYS A 2 18.86 1.86 -50.22
N PRO A 3 19.83 2.77 -50.05
CA PRO A 3 20.18 3.29 -48.73
C PRO A 3 19.68 4.73 -48.50
N LYS A 4 19.51 5.08 -47.22
CA LYS A 4 19.62 6.43 -46.63
C LYS A 4 18.49 7.44 -46.93
N ALA A 5 17.44 7.41 -46.11
CA ALA A 5 16.52 8.55 -45.93
C ALA A 5 16.11 8.78 -44.45
N TYR A 6 16.93 8.38 -43.48
CA TYR A 6 16.68 8.57 -42.04
C TYR A 6 17.71 9.46 -41.34
N ARG A 7 18.27 10.44 -42.05
CA ARG A 7 19.27 11.38 -41.48
C ARG A 7 18.90 12.87 -41.56
N LEU A 8 17.63 13.19 -41.78
CA LEU A 8 17.18 14.59 -41.94
C LEU A 8 15.94 14.97 -41.09
N PHE A 9 15.59 14.18 -40.08
CA PHE A 9 14.48 14.50 -39.17
C PHE A 9 14.91 14.70 -37.70
N LEU A 10 16.21 14.85 -37.43
CA LEU A 10 16.73 15.18 -36.09
C LEU A 10 17.18 16.65 -35.96
N GLY A 11 17.09 17.45 -37.03
CA GLY A 11 17.62 18.82 -37.06
C GLY A 11 16.58 19.95 -36.89
N LYS A 12 15.29 19.64 -36.72
CA LYS A 12 14.23 20.67 -36.65
C LYS A 12 13.39 20.69 -35.37
N ILE A 13 13.59 19.76 -34.44
CA ILE A 13 12.90 19.78 -33.14
C ILE A 13 13.76 20.47 -32.05
N LEU A 14 15.07 20.63 -32.29
CA LEU A 14 15.97 21.32 -31.36
C LEU A 14 16.04 22.85 -31.56
N SER A 15 15.13 23.44 -32.35
CA SER A 15 15.04 24.90 -32.59
C SER A 15 13.77 25.54 -32.04
N PHE A 16 12.94 24.80 -31.30
CA PHE A 16 11.78 25.33 -30.57
C PHE A 16 12.00 25.41 -29.04
N LEU A 17 13.17 25.00 -28.55
CA LEU A 17 13.54 24.96 -27.14
C LEU A 17 14.37 26.16 -26.64
N VAL A 18 14.44 27.26 -27.41
CA VAL A 18 15.22 28.46 -27.03
C VAL A 18 14.39 29.76 -27.03
N PHE A 19 13.08 29.71 -27.28
CA PHE A 19 12.20 30.90 -27.27
C PHE A 19 11.00 30.82 -26.31
N LEU A 20 11.09 29.98 -25.26
CA LEU A 20 10.09 29.90 -24.17
C LEU A 20 10.70 30.10 -22.75
N LEU A 21 11.90 30.65 -22.67
CA LEU A 21 12.41 31.35 -21.48
C LEU A 21 12.60 32.82 -21.88
N PRO A 22 11.61 33.69 -21.63
CA PRO A 22 11.55 34.35 -20.32
C PRO A 22 10.13 34.75 -19.90
N LEU A 23 9.55 34.05 -18.94
CA LEU A 23 8.43 34.54 -18.11
C LEU A 23 8.68 34.20 -16.65
N LEU A 24 9.94 34.39 -16.24
CA LEU A 24 10.39 34.19 -14.87
C LEU A 24 11.14 35.45 -14.43
N GLN A 25 10.42 36.55 -14.23
CA GLN A 25 10.74 37.56 -13.22
C GLN A 25 9.58 38.54 -13.03
N ALA A 26 9.37 38.91 -11.76
CA ALA A 26 8.42 39.91 -11.23
C ALA A 26 7.05 39.39 -10.73
N CYS A 27 7.07 38.52 -9.71
CA CYS A 27 6.12 38.64 -8.61
C CYS A 27 6.91 38.56 -7.30
N ASP A 28 7.36 39.72 -6.86
CA ASP A 28 7.88 39.93 -5.52
C ASP A 28 6.68 39.93 -4.56
N LEU A 29 6.40 38.78 -3.95
CA LEU A 29 5.38 38.61 -2.91
C LEU A 29 6.05 38.42 -1.55
N GLN A 30 7.02 39.27 -1.21
CA GLN A 30 7.43 39.46 0.17
C GLN A 30 6.49 40.47 0.83
N GLY A 31 5.41 40.01 1.45
CA GLY A 31 4.54 40.97 2.14
C GLY A 31 3.34 40.48 2.94
N LEU A 32 2.91 39.22 2.82
CA LEU A 32 1.75 38.75 3.57
C LEU A 32 2.05 37.44 4.29
N ARG A 33 2.79 37.52 5.40
CA ARG A 33 2.70 36.49 6.44
C ARG A 33 1.48 36.83 7.32
N PRO A 34 0.48 35.95 7.45
CA PRO A 34 -0.50 36.13 8.52
C PRO A 34 0.24 36.03 9.85
N VAL A 35 0.23 37.11 10.63
CA VAL A 35 0.62 37.06 12.04
C VAL A 35 -0.48 36.28 12.75
N SER A 36 -0.24 34.99 12.98
CA SER A 36 -1.10 34.20 13.86
C SER A 36 -1.07 34.85 15.26
N PRO A 37 -2.22 35.18 15.87
CA PRO A 37 -2.22 35.65 17.25
C PRO A 37 -1.65 34.55 18.14
N ARG A 38 -0.57 34.87 18.85
CA ARG A 38 0.04 33.99 19.84
C ARG A 38 -0.99 33.78 20.95
N MET A 39 -1.70 32.66 20.93
CA MET A 39 -2.52 32.23 22.06
C MET A 39 -1.64 32.14 23.32
N PRO A 40 -2.08 32.68 24.47
CA PRO A 40 -1.36 32.48 25.71
C PRO A 40 -1.28 30.97 25.98
N THR A 41 -0.07 30.48 26.22
CA THR A 41 0.14 29.10 26.63
C THR A 41 -0.49 28.89 28.00
N LEU A 42 -1.65 28.24 28.04
CA LEU A 42 -2.11 27.57 29.25
C LEU A 42 -1.04 26.53 29.59
N LYS A 43 -0.34 26.74 30.71
CA LYS A 43 0.48 25.69 31.31
C LYS A 43 -0.45 24.53 31.62
N SER A 44 -0.48 23.53 30.75
CA SER A 44 -1.04 22.23 31.05
C SER A 44 -0.16 21.64 32.15
N GLU A 45 -0.62 21.79 33.38
CA GLU A 45 -0.12 21.04 34.50
C GLU A 45 -0.44 19.57 34.21
N ARG A 46 0.53 18.84 33.65
CA ARG A 46 0.44 17.39 33.52
C ARG A 46 0.50 16.82 34.94
N THR A 47 -0.65 16.73 35.59
CA THR A 47 -0.80 15.79 36.68
C THR A 47 -0.66 14.40 36.06
N GLY A 48 0.31 13.62 36.55
CA GLY A 48 0.42 12.22 36.18
C GLY A 48 -0.88 11.49 36.54
N PRO A 49 -1.12 10.29 35.96
CA PRO A 49 -2.28 9.49 36.35
C PRO A 49 -2.29 9.31 37.88
N PRO A 50 -3.47 9.40 38.53
CA PRO A 50 -3.56 9.23 39.97
C PRO A 50 -2.97 7.87 40.37
N PRO A 51 -2.30 7.77 41.53
CA PRO A 51 -1.78 6.50 42.01
C PRO A 51 -2.92 5.49 42.12
N LEU A 52 -2.68 4.27 41.64
CA LEU A 52 -3.65 3.18 41.71
C LEU A 52 -4.12 2.99 43.17
N PRO A 53 -5.41 2.72 43.42
CA PRO A 53 -5.91 2.38 44.74
C PRO A 53 -5.15 1.19 45.31
N LYS A 54 -4.73 1.28 46.58
CA LYS A 54 -3.92 0.23 47.24
C LYS A 54 -4.64 -1.11 47.43
N ASP A 55 -5.93 -1.15 47.13
CA ASP A 55 -6.80 -2.32 47.32
C ASP A 55 -7.11 -3.06 46.00
N VAL A 56 -6.43 -2.71 44.89
CA VAL A 56 -6.47 -3.53 43.68
C VAL A 56 -5.66 -4.79 43.93
N ILE A 57 -6.33 -5.83 44.42
CA ILE A 57 -5.82 -7.20 44.41
C ILE A 57 -5.44 -7.50 42.96
N PRO A 58 -4.19 -7.87 42.64
CA PRO A 58 -3.86 -8.27 41.29
C PRO A 58 -4.74 -9.48 40.99
N HIS A 59 -5.68 -9.31 40.05
CA HIS A 59 -6.32 -10.45 39.42
C HIS A 59 -5.18 -11.24 38.78
N SER A 60 -4.73 -12.26 39.50
CA SER A 60 -3.97 -13.35 38.92
C SER A 60 -4.78 -13.79 37.72
N GLN A 61 -4.31 -13.45 36.52
CA GLN A 61 -4.73 -14.16 35.33
C GLN A 61 -4.26 -15.59 35.54
N LYS A 62 -5.11 -16.39 36.20
CA LYS A 62 -5.07 -17.83 36.08
C LYS A 62 -5.37 -18.07 34.62
N GLN A 63 -4.32 -18.18 33.81
CA GLN A 63 -4.43 -18.74 32.48
C GLN A 63 -5.21 -20.04 32.63
N SER A 64 -6.41 -20.06 32.06
CA SER A 64 -7.16 -21.29 31.90
C SER A 64 -6.24 -22.28 31.19
N PRO A 65 -6.20 -23.57 31.57
CA PRO A 65 -5.43 -24.54 30.84
C PRO A 65 -6.11 -24.74 29.49
N HIS A 66 -5.75 -23.91 28.51
CA HIS A 66 -6.09 -24.13 27.12
C HIS A 66 -5.44 -25.46 26.74
N LYS A 67 -6.27 -26.50 26.60
CA LYS A 67 -5.85 -27.75 25.98
C LYS A 67 -5.28 -27.40 24.61
N HIS A 68 -3.98 -27.55 24.47
CA HIS A 68 -3.27 -27.39 23.22
C HIS A 68 -3.81 -28.44 22.24
N HIS A 69 -4.57 -28.00 21.22
CA HIS A 69 -4.97 -28.86 20.12
C HIS A 69 -3.78 -28.91 19.15
N ASP A 70 -2.84 -29.83 19.40
CA ASP A 70 -1.55 -29.96 18.70
C ASP A 70 -1.66 -30.54 17.26
N ASN A 71 -2.69 -30.17 16.50
CA ASN A 71 -2.91 -30.69 15.14
C ASN A 71 -2.41 -29.78 14.02
N TYR A 72 -1.63 -28.74 14.34
CA TYR A 72 -1.04 -27.86 13.33
C TYR A 72 0.48 -28.11 13.23
N GLY A 73 0.95 -28.33 12.00
CA GLY A 73 2.36 -28.46 11.66
C GLY A 73 2.80 -27.33 10.75
N LEU A 74 4.07 -26.91 10.85
CA LEU A 74 4.67 -25.99 9.89
C LEU A 74 4.88 -26.73 8.56
N ILE A 75 4.18 -26.31 7.52
CA ILE A 75 4.32 -26.89 6.18
C ILE A 75 5.53 -26.30 5.46
N GLY A 76 5.77 -24.99 5.61
CA GLY A 76 6.88 -24.28 5.00
C GLY A 76 7.03 -22.87 5.56
N SER A 77 8.15 -22.23 5.25
CA SER A 77 8.42 -20.85 5.62
C SER A 77 9.25 -20.18 4.53
N PHE A 78 8.91 -18.95 4.18
CA PHE A 78 9.68 -18.14 3.24
C PHE A 78 9.79 -16.69 3.75
N SER A 79 10.78 -15.96 3.25
CA SER A 79 10.93 -14.53 3.51
C SER A 79 10.18 -13.72 2.46
N THR A 80 9.38 -12.75 2.90
CA THR A 80 8.72 -11.78 2.03
C THR A 80 9.64 -10.63 1.61
N GLY A 81 10.85 -10.57 2.17
CA GLY A 81 11.83 -9.49 1.96
C GLY A 81 12.07 -8.64 3.22
N PRO A 82 13.20 -7.94 3.32
CA PRO A 82 13.66 -7.29 4.55
C PRO A 82 12.80 -6.11 5.03
N GLN A 83 11.98 -5.54 4.14
CA GLN A 83 11.08 -4.40 4.44
C GLN A 83 9.61 -4.72 4.12
N SER A 84 9.31 -5.99 3.86
CA SER A 84 7.98 -6.41 3.46
C SER A 84 7.17 -6.86 4.67
N TYR A 85 6.07 -6.18 4.92
CA TYR A 85 5.12 -6.58 5.95
C TYR A 85 3.90 -7.24 5.33
N VAL A 86 3.50 -8.39 5.86
CA VAL A 86 2.21 -9.00 5.54
C VAL A 86 1.08 -8.15 6.15
N ARG A 87 0.04 -7.90 5.36
CA ARG A 87 -1.11 -7.06 5.72
C ARG A 87 -2.44 -7.77 5.53
N SER A 88 -2.52 -8.67 4.57
CA SER A 88 -3.73 -9.45 4.29
C SER A 88 -3.39 -10.84 3.80
N LEU A 89 -4.29 -11.78 4.06
CA LEU A 89 -4.21 -13.17 3.62
C LEU A 89 -5.58 -13.60 3.08
N PHE A 90 -5.58 -14.33 1.97
CA PHE A 90 -6.79 -14.95 1.43
C PHE A 90 -6.45 -16.32 0.85
N ALA A 91 -7.08 -17.37 1.36
CA ALA A 91 -6.87 -18.73 0.89
C ALA A 91 -7.98 -19.14 -0.08
N ASP A 92 -7.60 -19.65 -1.25
CA ASP A 92 -8.51 -20.17 -2.27
C ASP A 92 -7.84 -21.27 -3.08
N ASP A 93 -8.55 -22.40 -3.20
CA ASP A 93 -8.21 -23.54 -4.06
C ASP A 93 -6.70 -23.86 -4.17
N GLY A 94 -6.11 -24.25 -3.05
CA GLY A 94 -4.69 -24.64 -3.03
C GLY A 94 -3.69 -23.48 -3.00
N THR A 95 -4.15 -22.23 -3.11
CA THR A 95 -3.29 -21.03 -3.07
C THR A 95 -3.62 -20.15 -1.87
N VAL A 96 -2.59 -19.63 -1.20
CA VAL A 96 -2.71 -18.48 -0.31
C VAL A 96 -2.21 -17.23 -1.03
N TRP A 97 -3.09 -16.25 -1.16
CA TRP A 97 -2.75 -14.91 -1.57
C TRP A 97 -2.30 -14.12 -0.35
N VAL A 98 -1.10 -13.56 -0.43
CA VAL A 98 -0.46 -12.80 0.64
C VAL A 98 -0.31 -11.36 0.17
N GLY A 99 -1.12 -10.46 0.72
CA GLY A 99 -0.99 -9.03 0.49
C GLY A 99 0.06 -8.45 1.42
N THR A 100 1.01 -7.72 0.85
CA THR A 100 2.16 -7.18 1.57
C THR A 100 2.27 -5.67 1.40
N THR A 101 3.35 -5.08 1.90
CA THR A 101 3.74 -3.69 1.60
C THR A 101 4.55 -3.54 0.31
N GLU A 102 4.85 -4.65 -0.37
CA GLU A 102 5.64 -4.69 -1.62
C GLU A 102 4.86 -5.33 -2.79
N GLY A 103 3.56 -5.55 -2.63
CA GLY A 103 2.66 -6.18 -3.59
C GLY A 103 2.03 -7.46 -3.06
N ILE A 104 1.79 -8.42 -3.96
CA ILE A 104 1.07 -9.67 -3.69
C ILE A 104 2.02 -10.84 -3.90
N ILE A 105 1.94 -11.86 -3.04
CA ILE A 105 2.63 -13.13 -3.21
C ILE A 105 1.59 -14.24 -3.22
N GLN A 106 1.58 -15.08 -4.25
CA GLN A 106 0.86 -16.35 -4.24
C GLN A 106 1.74 -17.42 -3.63
N VAL A 107 1.16 -18.26 -2.78
CA VAL A 107 1.86 -19.34 -2.07
C VAL A 107 1.07 -20.63 -2.22
N GLU A 108 1.74 -21.72 -2.56
CA GLU A 108 1.13 -23.04 -2.63
C GLU A 108 0.82 -23.56 -1.21
N THR A 109 -0.42 -23.91 -0.94
CA THR A 109 -0.86 -24.35 0.41
C THR A 109 -0.24 -25.67 0.85
N ARG A 110 0.08 -26.57 -0.10
CA ARG A 110 0.61 -27.90 0.23
C ARG A 110 2.08 -27.88 0.63
N THR A 111 2.87 -26.97 0.06
CA THR A 111 4.33 -26.92 0.29
C THR A 111 4.76 -25.65 1.04
N GLY A 112 3.93 -24.60 1.05
CA GLY A 112 4.28 -23.29 1.59
C GLY A 112 5.24 -22.51 0.70
N ASP A 113 5.46 -22.96 -0.55
CA ASP A 113 6.38 -22.30 -1.47
C ASP A 113 5.72 -21.11 -2.15
N PRO A 114 6.43 -19.98 -2.31
CA PRO A 114 5.97 -18.88 -3.13
C PRO A 114 5.94 -19.30 -4.61
N LEU A 115 4.82 -19.04 -5.27
CA LEU A 115 4.58 -19.38 -6.68
C LEU A 115 4.86 -18.19 -7.61
N LYS A 116 4.29 -17.03 -7.25
CA LYS A 116 4.33 -15.84 -8.11
C LYS A 116 4.16 -14.58 -7.29
N THR A 117 4.74 -13.49 -7.77
CA THR A 117 4.61 -12.16 -7.17
C THR A 117 4.01 -11.17 -8.16
N TYR A 118 3.19 -10.26 -7.66
CA TYR A 118 2.61 -9.18 -8.44
C TYR A 118 2.87 -7.85 -7.75
N SER A 119 3.45 -6.93 -8.49
CA SER A 119 3.80 -5.58 -8.08
C SER A 119 3.15 -4.57 -9.02
N MET A 120 3.48 -3.29 -8.83
CA MET A 120 3.06 -2.25 -9.78
C MET A 120 3.58 -2.48 -11.21
N ARG A 121 4.66 -3.23 -11.38
CA ARG A 121 5.19 -3.58 -12.72
C ARG A 121 4.25 -4.49 -13.49
N GLU A 122 3.48 -5.31 -12.78
CA GLU A 122 2.50 -6.23 -13.36
C GLU A 122 1.10 -5.59 -13.49
N GLY A 123 0.92 -4.36 -13.01
CA GLY A 123 -0.33 -3.58 -13.17
C GLY A 123 -1.12 -3.32 -11.88
N LEU A 124 -0.64 -3.79 -10.73
CA LEU A 124 -1.21 -3.46 -9.41
C LEU A 124 -1.13 -1.95 -9.16
N LEU A 125 -2.18 -1.33 -8.61
CA LEU A 125 -2.21 0.12 -8.40
C LEU A 125 -1.22 0.63 -7.36
N SER A 126 -1.00 -0.14 -6.30
CA SER A 126 -0.17 0.25 -5.17
C SER A 126 0.43 -1.01 -4.54
N PRO A 127 1.70 -0.95 -4.08
CA PRO A 127 2.34 -2.11 -3.47
C PRO A 127 1.75 -2.46 -2.10
N TYR A 128 0.94 -1.56 -1.51
CA TYR A 128 0.39 -1.72 -0.19
C TYR A 128 -0.99 -2.40 -0.24
N VAL A 129 -1.03 -3.73 -0.12
CA VAL A 129 -2.25 -4.53 -0.28
C VAL A 129 -2.87 -4.90 1.06
N PHE A 130 -4.01 -4.29 1.37
CA PHE A 130 -4.68 -4.39 2.67
C PHE A 130 -5.92 -5.28 2.67
N ALA A 131 -6.49 -5.55 1.51
CA ALA A 131 -7.64 -6.45 1.37
C ALA A 131 -7.51 -7.32 0.14
N ILE A 132 -7.96 -8.57 0.25
CA ILE A 132 -8.03 -9.53 -0.85
C ILE A 132 -9.37 -10.24 -0.75
N ASN A 133 -10.17 -10.18 -1.83
CA ASN A 133 -11.47 -10.83 -1.90
C ASN A 133 -11.65 -11.51 -3.26
N LYS A 134 -12.31 -12.67 -3.28
CA LYS A 134 -12.70 -13.33 -4.53
C LYS A 134 -14.07 -12.84 -4.99
N GLY A 135 -14.12 -12.38 -6.23
CA GLY A 135 -15.35 -12.04 -6.92
C GLY A 135 -16.11 -13.27 -7.44
N PRO A 136 -17.38 -13.11 -7.83
CA PRO A 136 -18.25 -14.22 -8.21
C PRO A 136 -17.83 -14.93 -9.49
N ALA A 137 -17.05 -14.30 -10.37
CA ALA A 137 -16.51 -14.91 -11.59
C ALA A 137 -15.10 -15.50 -11.40
N GLY A 138 -14.65 -15.70 -10.14
CA GLY A 138 -13.34 -16.30 -9.83
C GLY A 138 -12.16 -15.33 -9.85
N GLN A 139 -12.37 -14.10 -10.29
CA GLN A 139 -11.44 -12.98 -10.24
C GLN A 139 -11.15 -12.49 -8.81
N TYR A 140 -10.00 -11.84 -8.62
CA TYR A 140 -9.54 -11.37 -7.31
C TYR A 140 -9.52 -9.85 -7.24
N TRP A 141 -10.04 -9.32 -6.15
CA TRP A 141 -10.07 -7.90 -5.85
C TRP A 141 -9.02 -7.61 -4.78
N PHE A 142 -8.17 -6.62 -5.05
CA PHE A 142 -7.09 -6.18 -4.19
C PHE A 142 -7.32 -4.74 -3.78
N GLY A 143 -7.73 -4.56 -2.52
CA GLY A 143 -7.85 -3.24 -1.90
C GLY A 143 -6.48 -2.73 -1.49
N THR A 144 -6.15 -1.52 -1.95
CA THR A 144 -4.82 -0.93 -1.74
C THR A 144 -4.85 0.32 -0.88
N ASN A 145 -3.72 0.65 -0.27
CA ASN A 145 -3.50 1.94 0.38
C ASN A 145 -3.03 2.96 -0.66
N ASN A 146 -3.74 4.09 -0.73
CA ASN A 146 -3.43 5.22 -1.62
C ASN A 146 -3.32 4.82 -3.12
N GLY A 147 -4.12 3.85 -3.54
CA GLY A 147 -4.13 3.37 -4.93
C GLY A 147 -5.52 3.07 -5.48
N GLY A 148 -6.50 2.82 -4.62
CA GLY A 148 -7.83 2.34 -5.02
C GLY A 148 -7.90 0.82 -5.06
N LEU A 149 -8.61 0.27 -6.05
CA LEU A 149 -8.96 -1.15 -6.14
C LEU A 149 -8.43 -1.76 -7.44
N SER A 150 -7.68 -2.86 -7.33
CA SER A 150 -7.18 -3.62 -8.49
C SER A 150 -7.92 -4.95 -8.61
N LEU A 151 -8.51 -5.23 -9.77
CA LEU A 151 -9.16 -6.48 -10.14
C LEU A 151 -8.22 -7.32 -10.99
N PHE A 152 -8.02 -8.59 -10.65
CA PHE A 152 -7.22 -9.53 -11.40
C PHE A 152 -8.08 -10.69 -11.91
N ASP A 153 -8.03 -10.93 -13.22
CA ASP A 153 -8.80 -11.99 -13.88
C ASP A 153 -8.06 -13.34 -13.98
N GLY A 154 -6.81 -13.40 -13.51
CA GLY A 154 -5.92 -14.55 -13.68
C GLY A 154 -4.73 -14.26 -14.60
N GLU A 155 -4.84 -13.23 -15.44
CA GLU A 155 -3.82 -12.83 -16.41
C GLU A 155 -3.46 -11.35 -16.29
N THR A 156 -4.45 -10.46 -16.17
CA THR A 156 -4.28 -9.01 -16.23
C THR A 156 -4.97 -8.28 -15.08
N PHE A 157 -4.50 -7.06 -14.80
CA PHE A 157 -5.12 -6.16 -13.83
C PHE A 157 -5.98 -5.10 -14.51
N LYS A 158 -7.19 -4.92 -13.97
CA LYS A 158 -8.04 -3.76 -14.22
C LYS A 158 -8.20 -2.94 -12.95
N ASN A 159 -8.01 -1.63 -13.06
CA ASN A 159 -7.90 -0.73 -11.92
C ASN A 159 -9.11 0.20 -11.81
N TYR A 160 -9.51 0.51 -10.58
CA TYR A 160 -10.64 1.38 -10.26
C TYR A 160 -10.21 2.44 -9.24
N LEU A 161 -10.49 3.69 -9.57
CA LEU A 161 -10.19 4.89 -8.79
C LEU A 161 -11.49 5.57 -8.35
N PRO A 162 -11.42 6.59 -7.46
CA PRO A 162 -12.60 7.38 -7.11
C PRO A 162 -13.31 8.01 -8.31
N SER A 163 -12.58 8.34 -9.38
CA SER A 163 -13.16 8.82 -10.65
C SER A 163 -14.06 7.80 -11.34
N ASP A 164 -13.92 6.51 -11.03
CA ASP A 164 -14.74 5.41 -11.55
C ASP A 164 -15.94 5.10 -10.63
N GLY A 165 -16.15 5.92 -9.58
CA GLY A 165 -17.22 5.74 -8.59
C GLY A 165 -16.81 5.00 -7.33
N LEU A 166 -15.51 4.75 -7.11
CA LEU A 166 -15.00 4.22 -5.85
C LEU A 166 -15.11 5.28 -4.74
N ALA A 167 -15.39 4.86 -3.51
CA ALA A 167 -15.57 5.80 -2.39
C ALA A 167 -14.28 6.55 -2.00
N ASP A 168 -13.13 5.89 -2.10
CA ASP A 168 -11.84 6.46 -1.68
C ASP A 168 -10.63 5.74 -2.31
N PHE A 169 -9.43 6.31 -2.22
CA PHE A 169 -8.16 5.69 -2.62
C PHE A 169 -7.64 4.65 -1.60
N TRP A 170 -8.23 4.58 -0.41
CA TRP A 170 -7.90 3.62 0.65
C TRP A 170 -8.99 2.57 0.78
N VAL A 171 -8.71 1.35 0.36
CA VAL A 171 -9.67 0.24 0.38
C VAL A 171 -9.12 -0.92 1.20
N TYR A 172 -9.76 -1.21 2.35
CA TYR A 172 -9.28 -2.19 3.34
C TYR A 172 -10.26 -3.35 3.62
N GLY A 173 -11.41 -3.42 2.95
CA GLY A 173 -12.41 -4.47 3.16
C GLY A 173 -13.42 -4.56 2.03
#